data_AF-A0AAV2HSE2-F1
#
_entry.id   AF-A0AAV2HSE2-F1
#
_cell.length_a   1.000
_cell.length_b   1.000
_cell.length_c   1.000
_cell.angle_alpha   90.00
_cell.angle_beta   90.00
_cell.angle_gamma   90.00
#
_symmetry.space_group_name_H-M   'P 1'
#
loop_
_entity.id
_entity.type
_entity.pdbx_description
1 polymer ?
#
loop_
_entity_poly.entity_id
_entity_poly.type
_entity_poly.pdbx_seq_one_letter_code
_entity_poly.pdbx_strand_id
1 'polypeptide(L)'
;QCGPRRLNSSWVDKSRSSCAVSCLVRFPNCHGFMYNEVTKLCTPSSGLSSVQPGPSLVEGDLYFSDSCHSYPDFSIQSNLSTQANVAYYKQGVNYTDAKAACECMASHLYVAHTLEKFWLLYSIKGNKNFAWIGLDDMAVTGKFVWVDSGQEI
;
A
#
# COMPACT_ATOMS: atom_id res chain seq x y z
N GLN A 1 -2.29 1.43 9.93
CA GLN A 1 -2.37 2.85 9.50
C GLN A 1 -2.19 2.88 7.99
N CYS A 2 -2.53 3.96 7.32
CA CYS A 2 -2.49 3.99 5.86
C CYS A 2 -2.55 5.44 5.41
N GLY A 3 -1.56 5.86 4.66
CA GLY A 3 -1.43 7.26 4.38
C GLY A 3 -0.34 7.61 3.41
N PRO A 4 -0.24 8.91 3.09
CA PRO A 4 0.68 9.38 2.07
C PRO A 4 2.13 9.32 2.54
N ARG A 5 2.99 8.83 1.65
CA ARG A 5 4.44 8.91 1.81
C ARG A 5 4.92 10.31 1.44
N ARG A 6 5.00 11.17 2.45
CA ARG A 6 5.47 12.56 2.33
C ARG A 6 6.88 12.61 1.75
N LEU A 7 7.07 13.42 0.72
CA LEU A 7 8.35 13.53 0.01
C LEU A 7 9.29 14.55 0.64
N ASN A 8 8.75 15.68 1.07
CA ASN A 8 9.51 16.80 1.63
C ASN A 8 8.59 17.68 2.50
N SER A 9 9.17 18.74 3.04
CA SER A 9 8.47 19.86 3.68
C SER A 9 7.36 20.43 2.80
N SER A 10 6.28 20.82 3.47
CA SER A 10 5.11 21.45 2.89
C SER A 10 5.38 22.93 2.57
N TRP A 11 4.66 23.48 1.59
CA TRP A 11 4.70 24.92 1.26
C TRP A 11 3.28 25.47 1.09
N VAL A 12 3.14 26.79 1.09
CA VAL A 12 1.85 27.43 0.77
C VAL A 12 1.72 27.56 -0.73
N ASP A 13 0.60 27.11 -1.29
CA ASP A 13 0.31 27.20 -2.72
C ASP A 13 -1.07 27.80 -3.00
N LYS A 14 -1.21 28.49 -4.13
CA LYS A 14 -2.37 29.33 -4.45
C LYS A 14 -3.67 28.53 -4.64
N SER A 15 -3.53 27.29 -5.11
CA SER A 15 -4.64 26.39 -5.39
C SER A 15 -4.18 24.94 -5.37
N ARG A 16 -5.15 24.03 -5.28
CA ARG A 16 -4.95 22.59 -5.47
C ARG A 16 -4.24 22.25 -6.79
N SER A 17 -4.60 22.91 -7.88
CA SER A 17 -3.99 22.69 -9.20
C SER A 17 -2.54 23.16 -9.26
N SER A 18 -2.23 24.30 -8.64
CA SER A 18 -0.87 24.82 -8.53
C SER A 18 -0.01 23.90 -7.67
N CYS A 19 -0.55 23.38 -6.56
CA CYS A 19 0.10 22.37 -5.74
C CYS A 19 0.43 21.09 -6.53
N ALA A 20 -0.52 20.60 -7.34
CA ALA A 20 -0.31 19.44 -8.21
C ALA A 20 0.86 19.66 -9.20
N VAL A 21 0.84 20.78 -9.92
CA VAL A 21 1.90 21.13 -10.89
C VAL A 21 3.24 21.31 -10.19
N SER A 22 3.29 22.05 -9.09
CA SER A 22 4.50 22.25 -8.29
C SER A 22 5.08 20.91 -7.80
N CYS A 23 4.23 19.98 -7.38
CA CYS A 23 4.67 18.66 -6.93
C CYS A 23 5.31 17.86 -8.08
N LEU A 24 4.65 17.78 -9.23
CA LEU A 24 5.14 17.08 -10.42
C LEU A 24 6.43 17.68 -10.98
N VAL A 25 6.57 19.01 -10.95
CA VAL A 25 7.75 19.70 -11.48
C VAL A 25 8.95 19.60 -10.53
N ARG A 26 8.73 19.66 -9.22
CA ARG A 26 9.81 19.68 -8.22
C ARG A 26 10.30 18.30 -7.83
N PHE A 27 9.45 17.27 -7.92
CA PHE A 27 9.76 15.94 -7.41
C PHE A 27 9.47 14.88 -8.48
N PRO A 28 10.50 14.18 -8.98
CA PRO A 28 10.33 13.12 -9.99
C PRO A 28 9.39 11.98 -9.55
N ASN A 29 9.33 11.69 -8.25
CA ASN A 29 8.49 10.64 -7.67
C ASN A 29 7.21 11.21 -7.04
N CYS A 30 6.75 12.38 -7.45
CA CYS A 30 5.45 12.90 -7.01
C CYS A 30 4.32 12.18 -7.75
N HIS A 31 3.58 11.36 -7.01
CA HIS A 31 2.40 10.64 -7.51
C HIS A 31 1.11 11.07 -6.78
N GLY A 32 1.25 11.94 -5.77
CA GLY A 32 0.14 12.59 -5.10
C GLY A 32 0.58 13.77 -4.26
N PHE A 33 -0.37 14.43 -3.64
CA PHE A 33 -0.13 15.56 -2.75
C PHE A 33 -1.32 15.74 -1.81
N MET A 34 -1.08 16.31 -0.63
CA MET A 34 -2.16 16.79 0.22
C MET A 34 -2.31 18.30 0.04
N TYR A 35 -3.55 18.77 0.06
CA TYR A 35 -3.84 20.20 -0.01
C TYR A 35 -4.95 20.58 0.96
N ASN A 36 -4.67 21.59 1.80
CA ASN A 36 -5.65 22.19 2.69
C ASN A 36 -6.20 23.48 2.06
N GLU A 37 -7.51 23.53 1.82
CA GLU A 37 -8.15 24.68 1.19
C GLU A 37 -8.18 25.95 2.06
N VAL A 38 -8.06 25.81 3.39
CA VAL A 38 -8.09 26.94 4.33
C VAL A 38 -6.69 27.51 4.55
N THR A 39 -5.74 26.65 4.95
CA THR A 39 -4.35 27.07 5.23
C THR A 39 -3.51 27.22 3.98
N LYS A 40 -4.02 26.74 2.83
CA LYS A 40 -3.33 26.71 1.54
C LYS A 40 -2.05 25.86 1.58
N LEU A 41 -1.90 25.01 2.58
CA LEU A 41 -0.76 24.12 2.77
C LEU A 41 -0.79 23.01 1.72
N CYS A 42 0.30 22.87 1.00
CA CYS A 42 0.58 21.85 -0.02
C CYS A 42 1.70 20.95 0.48
N THR A 43 1.43 19.64 0.57
CA THR A 43 2.41 18.65 1.03
C THR A 43 2.62 17.59 -0.05
N PRO A 44 3.82 17.45 -0.62
CA PRO A 44 4.08 16.50 -1.70
C PRO A 44 4.11 15.06 -1.20
N SER A 45 3.64 14.11 -2.02
CA SER A 45 3.60 12.68 -1.69
C SER A 45 4.02 11.80 -2.87
N SER A 46 4.67 10.67 -2.57
CA SER A 46 4.96 9.63 -3.56
C SER A 46 3.87 8.57 -3.69
N GLY A 47 2.72 8.75 -3.05
CA GLY A 47 1.60 7.83 -3.07
C GLY A 47 1.25 7.31 -1.67
N LEU A 48 0.46 6.25 -1.59
CA LEU A 48 0.01 5.62 -0.36
C LEU A 48 0.97 4.54 0.11
N SER A 49 1.03 4.38 1.43
CA SER A 49 1.76 3.31 2.08
C SER A 49 1.02 2.86 3.34
N SER A 50 1.06 1.55 3.61
CA SER A 50 0.40 0.97 4.79
C SER A 50 1.17 1.20 6.10
N VAL A 51 2.40 1.72 6.02
CA VAL A 51 3.22 2.05 7.19
C VAL A 51 3.20 3.53 7.53
N GLN A 52 2.53 4.35 6.73
CA GLN A 52 2.46 5.79 6.93
C GLN A 52 1.15 6.20 7.62
N PRO A 53 1.19 7.24 8.48
CA PRO A 53 -0.02 7.81 9.03
C PRO A 53 -0.80 8.55 7.94
N GLY A 54 -2.13 8.55 8.08
CA GLY A 54 -3.03 9.30 7.22
C GLY A 54 -2.71 10.81 7.20
N PRO A 55 -3.33 11.58 6.28
CA PRO A 55 -3.25 13.04 6.30
C PRO A 55 -3.80 13.59 7.63
N SER A 56 -3.10 14.56 8.19
CA SER A 56 -3.61 15.35 9.31
C SER A 56 -4.61 16.41 8.84
N LEU A 57 -5.42 16.95 9.76
CA LEU A 57 -6.34 18.06 9.45
C LEU A 57 -5.63 19.29 8.88
N VAL A 58 -4.35 19.51 9.23
CA VAL A 58 -3.55 20.65 8.77
C VAL A 58 -3.09 20.45 7.32
N GLU A 59 -2.82 19.20 6.93
CA GLU A 59 -2.41 18.86 5.57
C GLU A 59 -3.57 18.85 4.59
N GLY A 60 -4.78 18.59 5.08
CA GLY A 60 -6.00 18.57 4.29
C GLY A 60 -6.19 17.27 3.52
N ASP A 61 -6.83 17.37 2.37
CA ASP A 61 -7.26 16.19 1.60
C ASP A 61 -6.11 15.66 0.75
N LEU A 62 -6.02 14.33 0.60
CA LEU A 62 -5.08 13.66 -0.28
C LEU A 62 -5.62 13.56 -1.70
N TYR A 63 -4.79 13.92 -2.67
CA TYR A 63 -5.06 13.84 -4.10
C TYR A 63 -3.97 13.02 -4.79
N PHE A 64 -4.34 12.24 -5.81
CA PHE A 64 -3.39 11.55 -6.68
C PHE A 64 -3.23 12.31 -7.99
N SER A 65 -1.98 12.52 -8.40
CA SER A 65 -1.66 13.04 -9.72
C SER A 65 -1.62 11.92 -10.78
N ASP A 66 -1.37 10.69 -10.35
CA ASP A 66 -1.31 9.50 -11.20
C ASP A 66 -1.74 8.26 -10.41
N SER A 67 -2.82 7.59 -10.86
CA SER A 67 -3.34 6.38 -10.21
C SER A 67 -2.43 5.16 -10.38
N CYS A 68 -1.64 5.09 -11.45
CA CYS A 68 -0.78 3.94 -11.74
C CYS A 68 0.38 3.81 -10.74
N HIS A 69 0.85 4.94 -10.21
CA HIS A 69 1.97 5.01 -9.27
C HIS A 69 1.53 5.41 -7.86
N SER A 70 0.22 5.39 -7.58
CA SER A 70 -0.34 5.74 -6.27
C SER A 70 0.02 4.76 -5.16
N TYR A 71 0.57 3.58 -5.48
CA TYR A 71 0.88 2.51 -4.52
C TYR A 71 2.37 2.11 -4.60
N PRO A 72 3.30 2.99 -4.18
CA PRO A 72 4.75 2.78 -4.32
C PRO A 72 5.30 1.56 -3.56
N ASP A 73 4.55 1.01 -2.60
CA ASP A 73 4.95 -0.19 -1.86
C ASP A 73 4.81 -1.47 -2.70
N PHE A 74 3.99 -1.43 -3.75
CA PHE A 74 3.75 -2.57 -4.63
C PHE A 74 4.81 -2.63 -5.73
N SER A 75 5.30 -3.84 -5.99
CA SER A 75 6.21 -4.10 -7.08
C SER A 75 5.87 -5.43 -7.73
N ILE A 76 6.10 -5.50 -9.04
CA ILE A 76 5.94 -6.73 -9.79
C ILE A 76 7.06 -7.71 -9.39
N GLN A 77 6.66 -8.82 -8.77
CA GLN A 77 7.54 -9.90 -8.36
C GLN A 77 7.34 -11.07 -9.32
N SER A 78 8.43 -11.67 -9.80
CA SER A 78 8.38 -12.85 -10.67
C SER A 78 9.30 -13.95 -10.16
N ASN A 79 8.83 -15.19 -10.32
CA ASN A 79 9.60 -16.40 -10.05
C ASN A 79 9.10 -17.50 -10.99
N LEU A 80 10.02 -18.14 -11.71
CA LEU A 80 9.71 -19.09 -12.79
C LEU A 80 8.74 -18.46 -13.81
N SER A 81 7.58 -19.10 -14.05
CA SER A 81 6.53 -18.67 -14.96
C SER A 81 5.41 -17.85 -14.26
N THR A 82 5.55 -17.53 -12.98
CA THR A 82 4.51 -16.84 -12.20
C THR A 82 4.95 -15.42 -11.82
N GLN A 83 3.99 -14.50 -11.87
CA GLN A 83 4.18 -13.10 -11.50
C GLN A 83 3.00 -12.61 -10.66
N ALA A 84 3.28 -11.72 -9.72
CA ALA A 84 2.26 -11.01 -8.94
C ALA A 84 2.75 -9.61 -8.57
N ASN A 85 1.83 -8.65 -8.48
CA ASN A 85 2.13 -7.34 -7.91
C ASN A 85 1.98 -7.42 -6.40
N VAL A 86 3.08 -7.30 -5.65
CA VAL A 86 3.12 -7.58 -4.21
C VAL A 86 3.81 -6.45 -3.46
N ALA A 87 3.21 -6.02 -2.36
CA ALA A 87 3.86 -5.25 -1.32
C ALA A 87 4.27 -6.19 -0.17
N TYR A 88 5.55 -6.22 0.17
CA TYR A 88 6.07 -7.06 1.26
C TYR A 88 6.67 -6.20 2.37
N TYR A 89 6.17 -6.39 3.58
CA TYR A 89 6.60 -5.66 4.77
C TYR A 89 7.34 -6.61 5.71
N LYS A 90 8.58 -6.23 6.11
CA LYS A 90 9.40 -7.03 7.03
C LYS A 90 9.01 -6.86 8.50
N GLN A 91 8.17 -5.88 8.82
CA GLN A 91 7.74 -5.61 10.17
C GLN A 91 6.81 -6.72 10.66
N GLY A 92 7.14 -7.34 11.79
CA GLY A 92 6.27 -8.31 12.43
C GLY A 92 5.04 -7.63 13.02
N VAL A 93 3.86 -8.05 12.58
CA VAL A 93 2.54 -7.64 13.08
C VAL A 93 1.68 -8.87 13.30
N ASN A 94 0.56 -8.76 14.01
CA ASN A 94 -0.41 -9.86 14.09
C ASN A 94 -1.19 -10.00 12.77
N TYR A 95 -1.92 -11.11 12.62
CA TYR A 95 -2.68 -11.41 11.39
C TYR A 95 -3.72 -10.31 11.07
N THR A 96 -4.48 -9.85 12.06
CA THR A 96 -5.53 -8.84 11.87
C THR A 96 -4.97 -7.52 11.36
N ASP A 97 -3.84 -7.07 11.92
CA ASP A 97 -3.15 -5.86 11.48
C ASP A 97 -2.56 -6.02 10.07
N ALA A 98 -2.02 -7.20 9.74
CA ALA A 98 -1.53 -7.51 8.40
C ALA A 98 -2.67 -7.47 7.36
N LYS A 99 -3.82 -8.06 7.70
CA LYS A 99 -5.03 -8.03 6.87
C LYS A 99 -5.52 -6.60 6.65
N ALA A 100 -5.66 -5.82 7.72
CA ALA A 100 -6.10 -4.44 7.65
C ALA A 100 -5.14 -3.54 6.84
N ALA A 101 -3.82 -3.80 6.91
CA ALA A 101 -2.82 -3.09 6.13
C ALA A 101 -3.00 -3.33 4.61
N CYS A 102 -3.26 -4.57 4.19
CA CYS A 102 -3.56 -4.90 2.80
C CYS A 102 -4.88 -4.28 2.33
N GLU A 103 -5.94 -4.39 3.15
CA GLU A 103 -7.26 -3.85 2.84
C GLU A 103 -7.24 -2.33 2.66
N CYS A 104 -6.46 -1.61 3.47
CA CYS A 104 -6.34 -0.17 3.28
C CYS A 104 -5.70 0.23 1.96
N MET A 105 -4.83 -0.62 1.41
CA MET A 105 -4.20 -0.40 0.11
C MET A 105 -5.08 -0.92 -1.05
N ALA A 106 -6.39 -1.08 -0.82
CA ALA A 106 -7.34 -1.67 -1.76
C ALA A 106 -6.87 -3.05 -2.28
N SER A 107 -6.26 -3.84 -1.39
CA SER A 107 -5.70 -5.16 -1.68
C SER A 107 -6.08 -6.15 -0.58
N HIS A 108 -5.53 -7.35 -0.62
CA HIS A 108 -5.74 -8.39 0.39
C HIS A 108 -4.42 -9.11 0.70
N LEU A 109 -4.37 -9.86 1.81
CA LEU A 109 -3.22 -10.70 2.12
C LEU A 109 -2.95 -11.69 1.00
N TYR A 110 -1.67 -12.05 0.80
CA TYR A 110 -1.24 -12.84 -0.34
C TYR A 110 -1.98 -14.19 -0.41
N VAL A 111 -2.58 -14.49 -1.57
CA VAL A 111 -3.30 -15.74 -1.82
C VAL A 111 -2.51 -16.61 -2.79
N ALA A 112 -2.33 -17.88 -2.44
CA ALA A 112 -1.53 -18.85 -3.18
C ALA A 112 -2.36 -20.07 -3.60
N HIS A 113 -3.21 -19.90 -4.62
CA HIS A 113 -4.01 -20.99 -5.18
C HIS A 113 -3.20 -22.05 -5.95
N THR A 114 -1.93 -21.78 -6.26
CA THR A 114 -1.06 -22.72 -6.97
C THR A 114 0.30 -22.84 -6.28
N LEU A 115 0.98 -23.96 -6.53
CA LEU A 115 2.30 -24.22 -5.98
C LEU A 115 3.33 -23.16 -6.43
N GLU A 116 3.22 -22.66 -7.67
CA GLU A 116 4.10 -21.61 -8.19
C GLU A 116 3.92 -20.29 -7.44
N LYS A 117 2.71 -19.94 -7.00
CA LYS A 117 2.47 -18.79 -6.13
C LYS A 117 3.10 -18.98 -4.75
N PHE A 118 3.11 -20.19 -4.20
CA PHE A 118 3.86 -20.48 -2.98
C PHE A 118 5.37 -20.29 -3.16
N TRP A 119 5.92 -20.75 -4.29
CA TRP A 119 7.34 -20.53 -4.62
C TRP A 119 7.67 -19.05 -4.82
N LEU A 120 6.76 -18.29 -5.45
CA LEU A 120 6.90 -16.84 -5.58
C LEU A 120 6.92 -16.15 -4.20
N LEU A 121 6.01 -16.52 -3.30
CA LEU A 121 6.04 -16.00 -1.92
C LEU A 121 7.36 -16.34 -1.22
N TYR A 122 7.85 -17.58 -1.39
CA TYR A 122 9.12 -18.01 -0.81
C TYR A 122 10.30 -17.17 -1.30
N SER A 123 10.36 -16.85 -2.60
CA SER A 123 11.42 -15.97 -3.14
C SER A 123 11.30 -14.52 -2.66
N ILE A 124 10.09 -14.02 -2.40
CA ILE A 124 9.88 -12.66 -1.89
C ILE A 124 10.31 -12.56 -0.42
N LYS A 125 9.81 -13.46 0.44
CA LYS A 125 10.05 -13.38 1.89
C LYS A 125 11.48 -13.83 2.26
N GLY A 126 12.07 -14.74 1.48
CA GLY A 126 13.34 -15.40 1.77
C GLY A 126 13.26 -16.47 2.88
N ASN A 127 14.38 -17.15 3.12
CA ASN A 127 14.38 -18.37 3.95
C ASN A 127 14.22 -18.10 5.46
N LYS A 128 14.53 -16.88 5.92
CA LYS A 128 14.59 -16.54 7.36
C LYS A 128 13.35 -15.83 7.90
N ASN A 129 12.37 -15.52 7.06
CA ASN A 129 11.20 -14.75 7.44
C ASN A 129 9.92 -15.59 7.36
N PHE A 130 9.01 -15.33 8.30
CA PHE A 130 7.61 -15.76 8.22
C PHE A 130 6.79 -14.62 7.64
N ALA A 131 5.80 -14.96 6.82
CA ALA A 131 4.89 -14.00 6.20
C ALA A 131 3.46 -14.49 6.39
N TRP A 132 2.56 -13.57 6.76
CA TRP A 132 1.14 -13.86 6.75
C TRP A 132 0.65 -14.05 5.31
N ILE A 133 -0.23 -15.03 5.12
CA ILE A 133 -0.97 -15.27 3.88
C ILE A 133 -2.46 -15.05 4.13
N GLY A 134 -3.24 -14.88 3.07
CA GLY A 134 -4.68 -14.65 3.15
C GLY A 134 -5.47 -15.92 3.38
N LEU A 135 -5.07 -16.75 4.35
CA LEU A 135 -5.73 -18.00 4.72
C LEU A 135 -5.97 -18.00 6.23
N ASP A 136 -7.21 -18.16 6.65
CA ASP A 136 -7.57 -18.17 8.07
C ASP A 136 -8.79 -19.07 8.36
N ASP A 137 -8.95 -19.46 9.62
CA ASP A 137 -10.10 -20.19 10.15
C ASP A 137 -10.82 -19.37 11.24
N MET A 138 -10.76 -18.03 11.15
CA MET A 138 -11.30 -17.14 12.19
C MET A 138 -12.84 -17.22 12.29
N ALA A 139 -13.51 -17.53 11.17
CA ALA A 139 -14.97 -17.65 11.14
C ALA A 139 -15.46 -18.97 11.75
N VAL A 140 -14.79 -20.08 11.42
CA VAL A 140 -15.10 -21.42 11.95
C VAL A 140 -13.79 -22.16 12.15
N THR A 141 -13.44 -22.42 13.41
CA THR A 141 -12.19 -23.12 13.75
C THR A 141 -12.09 -24.47 13.03
N GLY A 142 -10.94 -24.70 12.40
CA GLY A 142 -10.68 -25.89 11.60
C GLY A 142 -11.18 -25.82 10.14
N LYS A 143 -11.82 -24.72 9.72
CA LYS A 143 -12.18 -24.45 8.33
C LYS A 143 -11.38 -23.28 7.78
N PHE A 144 -10.31 -23.59 7.06
CA PHE A 144 -9.45 -22.57 6.48
C PHE A 144 -10.01 -22.08 5.15
N VAL A 145 -10.19 -20.77 5.01
CA VAL A 145 -10.73 -20.12 3.82
C VAL A 145 -9.80 -19.05 3.27
N TRP A 146 -9.75 -18.92 1.94
CA TRP A 146 -8.99 -17.85 1.30
C TRP A 146 -9.72 -16.51 1.36
N VAL A 147 -8.98 -15.44 1.67
CA VAL A 147 -9.53 -14.08 1.85
C VAL A 147 -10.10 -13.45 0.56
N ASP A 148 -9.71 -13.95 -0.62
CA ASP A 148 -10.15 -13.39 -1.91
C ASP A 148 -11.52 -13.91 -2.36
N SER A 149 -11.84 -15.15 -2.00
CA SER A 149 -12.95 -15.91 -2.57
C SER A 149 -13.86 -16.53 -1.50
N GLY A 150 -13.37 -16.68 -0.27
CA GLY A 150 -14.01 -17.46 0.79
C GLY A 150 -13.98 -18.97 0.52
N GLN A 151 -13.19 -19.43 -0.46
CA GLN A 151 -13.07 -20.85 -0.78
C GLN A 151 -12.34 -21.60 0.34
N GLU A 152 -12.96 -22.67 0.84
CA GLU A 152 -12.37 -23.61 1.81
C GLU A 152 -11.32 -24.50 1.11
N ILE A 153 -10.24 -24.83 1.83
CA ILE A 153 -9.17 -25.74 1.37
C ILE A 153 -9.38 -27.19 1.81
#